data_AF-A0AAD7BCZ7-F1
#
_entry.id   AF-A0AAD7BCZ7-F1
#
_cell.length_a   1.000
_cell.length_b   1.000
_cell.length_c   1.000
_cell.angle_alpha   90.00
_cell.angle_beta   90.00
_cell.angle_gamma   90.00
#
_symmetry.space_group_name_H-M   'P 1'
#
loop_
_entity.id
_entity.type
_entity.pdbx_description
1 polymer ?
#
loop_
_entity_poly.entity_id
_entity_poly.type
_entity_poly.pdbx_seq_one_letter_code
_entity_poly.pdbx_strand_id
1 'polypeptide(L)'
;MSTQPRKSKKPPACDSCKTRRVLCHPQPNGAPCPRCVEKEIICTTTNPAPRGRPRKNPLPSASSTPSSSTVALSSTPTDSAPSPSAATSCPDLGPRFIEHCFDCFASLPQDQHPLLTLVPIKSSLRSVSFHIEELPPQLRVLALCMVALAALVSFDEAVLGPGTLPRSVQDRIFLSSSDLVSCGVRRVSACQALHEKALTAAWDVGIMLQPSHENALSCYFLDLLDHCGGGQPGSACSPSRPWGGAYFSHVRALAPTWRAAGCYRADAAWWAGFLMADASMAMARGTPILFTPHDQLLLCGPAPPSLETAVACLANTPGLTMVWPGMLSYMWHISSVGRELSENVIGDYARLHPLSETAVLKLLASLSPFRTFVSLILDRADAAGSEGPNDPGPYLVPLNTEVHNLARSCGYGVASGFSSVALALYNELNRRMCQDIPACVLDTAWIQTQTRLRLLHDQARDIALESIRFLTRAIPYFPKGRCTPVQWPMIYACAQLCAEEVGGNSEADAGLLAAARTITHDLKLLGYSLDLFSTPQAAALLERLDAVVGERALREYEEMLTLVEHGQADVETSSASASYQYIVENKDICVCTDGG
;
A
#
# COMPACT_ATOMS: atom_id res chain seq x y z
N MET A 1 8.90 -69.21 16.13
CA MET A 1 7.68 -68.41 15.88
C MET A 1 7.91 -67.59 14.61
N SER A 2 7.24 -67.95 13.52
CA SER A 2 7.41 -67.34 12.20
C SER A 2 6.61 -66.04 12.09
N THR A 3 7.28 -64.91 11.87
CA THR A 3 6.67 -63.60 11.65
C THR A 3 5.97 -63.56 10.29
N GLN A 4 4.65 -63.36 10.27
CA GLN A 4 3.90 -63.18 9.03
C GLN A 4 4.24 -61.84 8.34
N PRO A 5 4.36 -61.81 7.00
CA PRO A 5 4.62 -60.60 6.24
C PRO A 5 3.41 -59.65 6.27
N ARG A 6 3.66 -58.38 6.57
CA ARG A 6 2.64 -57.31 6.58
C ARG A 6 2.12 -57.09 5.16
N LYS A 7 0.79 -57.18 4.97
CA LYS A 7 0.11 -56.88 3.70
C LYS A 7 0.37 -55.42 3.30
N SER A 8 0.94 -55.20 2.12
CA SER A 8 1.15 -53.87 1.55
C SER A 8 -0.20 -53.17 1.31
N LYS A 9 -0.27 -51.87 1.63
CA LYS A 9 -1.48 -51.06 1.38
C LYS A 9 -1.63 -50.88 -0.13
N LYS A 10 -2.83 -51.11 -0.66
CA LYS A 10 -3.14 -50.90 -2.08
C LYS A 10 -2.93 -49.41 -2.45
N PRO A 11 -2.35 -49.09 -3.61
CA PRO A 11 -2.21 -47.71 -4.07
C PRO A 11 -3.59 -47.06 -4.28
N PRO A 12 -3.67 -45.71 -4.20
CA PRO A 12 -4.90 -45.00 -4.53
C PRO A 12 -5.27 -45.14 -6.02
N ALA A 13 -6.55 -44.94 -6.34
CA ALA A 13 -7.02 -44.88 -7.72
C ALA A 13 -6.55 -43.59 -8.42
N CYS A 14 -6.29 -43.65 -9.73
CA CYS A 14 -5.96 -42.46 -10.54
C CYS A 14 -7.16 -41.51 -10.70
N ASP A 15 -6.89 -40.25 -11.04
CA ASP A 15 -7.89 -39.19 -11.11
C ASP A 15 -8.95 -39.49 -12.17
N SER A 16 -8.55 -39.99 -13.35
CA SER A 16 -9.50 -40.29 -14.43
C SER A 16 -10.47 -41.42 -14.06
N CYS A 17 -9.99 -42.49 -13.42
CA CYS A 17 -10.85 -43.58 -12.95
C CYS A 17 -11.76 -43.12 -11.80
N LYS A 18 -11.25 -42.27 -10.92
CA LYS A 18 -12.00 -41.67 -9.80
C LYS A 18 -13.12 -40.76 -10.29
N THR A 19 -12.85 -39.86 -11.25
CA THR A 19 -13.85 -38.97 -11.87
C THR A 19 -14.95 -39.76 -12.57
N ARG A 20 -14.58 -40.84 -13.27
CA ARG A 20 -15.54 -41.73 -13.94
C ARG A 20 -16.23 -42.73 -13.02
N ARG A 21 -15.90 -42.73 -11.71
CA ARG A 21 -16.42 -43.65 -10.69
C ARG A 21 -16.26 -45.14 -11.07
N VAL A 22 -15.13 -45.49 -11.67
CA VAL A 22 -14.79 -46.88 -12.05
C VAL A 22 -13.61 -47.43 -11.26
N LEU A 23 -13.53 -48.76 -11.14
CA LEU A 23 -12.43 -49.44 -10.45
C LEU A 23 -11.10 -49.20 -11.20
N CYS A 24 -10.09 -48.72 -10.46
CA CYS A 24 -8.75 -48.51 -10.97
C CYS A 24 -7.85 -49.71 -10.66
N HIS A 25 -6.97 -50.07 -11.59
CA HIS A 25 -5.93 -51.11 -11.44
C HIS A 25 -4.53 -50.46 -11.48
N PRO A 26 -4.09 -49.83 -10.38
CA PRO A 26 -2.82 -49.11 -10.34
C PRO A 26 -1.64 -50.08 -10.51
N GLN A 27 -0.65 -49.67 -11.31
CA GLN A 27 0.57 -50.44 -11.55
C GLN A 27 1.68 -50.02 -10.56
N PRO A 28 2.46 -50.97 -10.03
CA PRO A 28 3.44 -50.70 -8.96
C PRO A 28 4.63 -49.84 -9.39
N ASN A 29 4.91 -49.73 -10.69
CA ASN A 29 6.01 -48.97 -11.28
C ASN A 29 5.62 -47.56 -11.74
N GLY A 30 4.42 -47.08 -11.39
CA GLY A 30 3.92 -45.79 -11.87
C GLY A 30 3.45 -45.80 -13.34
N ALA A 31 3.37 -46.97 -13.99
CA ALA A 31 2.80 -47.07 -15.33
C ALA A 31 1.29 -46.70 -15.33
N PRO A 32 0.77 -46.15 -16.44
CA PRO A 32 -0.65 -45.83 -16.57
C PRO A 32 -1.51 -47.08 -16.37
N CYS A 33 -2.66 -46.93 -15.71
CA CYS A 33 -3.54 -48.08 -15.47
C CYS A 33 -4.14 -48.60 -16.80
N PRO A 34 -4.44 -49.91 -16.92
CA PRO A 34 -4.92 -50.51 -18.17
C PRO A 34 -6.14 -49.80 -18.79
N ARG A 35 -7.05 -49.29 -17.95
CA ARG A 35 -8.24 -48.54 -18.41
C ARG A 35 -7.91 -47.17 -19.01
N CYS A 36 -6.85 -46.52 -18.53
CA CYS A 36 -6.41 -45.26 -19.08
C CYS A 36 -5.67 -45.48 -20.41
N VAL A 37 -4.89 -46.56 -20.50
CA VAL A 37 -4.22 -46.99 -21.74
C VAL A 37 -5.25 -47.32 -22.83
N GLU A 38 -6.25 -48.15 -22.52
CA GLU A 38 -7.30 -48.55 -23.46
C GLU A 38 -8.12 -47.37 -24.02
N LYS A 39 -8.18 -46.27 -23.26
CA LYS A 39 -8.95 -45.07 -23.62
C LYS A 39 -8.09 -43.90 -24.07
N GLU A 40 -6.79 -44.12 -24.25
CA GLU A 40 -5.82 -43.10 -24.67
C GLU A 40 -5.89 -41.80 -23.85
N ILE A 41 -6.12 -41.93 -22.53
CA ILE A 41 -6.19 -40.79 -21.61
C ILE A 41 -4.98 -40.80 -20.67
N ILE A 42 -4.44 -39.60 -20.40
CA ILE A 42 -3.30 -39.41 -19.50
C ILE A 42 -3.70 -39.85 -18.08
N CYS A 43 -2.98 -40.82 -17.53
CA CYS A 43 -3.25 -41.38 -16.21
C CYS A 43 -2.52 -40.57 -15.13
N THR A 44 -3.16 -39.54 -14.59
CA THR A 44 -2.61 -38.78 -13.45
C THR A 44 -3.11 -39.33 -12.13
N THR A 45 -2.22 -39.41 -11.13
CA THR A 45 -2.60 -39.71 -9.75
C THR A 45 -2.18 -38.53 -8.89
N THR A 46 -3.12 -37.62 -8.60
CA THR A 46 -2.86 -36.51 -7.69
C THR A 46 -2.60 -37.08 -6.30
N ASN A 47 -1.36 -37.00 -5.84
CA ASN A 47 -0.95 -37.49 -4.53
C ASN A 47 -1.77 -36.70 -3.48
N PRO A 48 -2.69 -37.32 -2.72
CA PRO A 48 -3.50 -36.57 -1.79
C PRO A 48 -2.58 -36.00 -0.71
N ALA A 49 -2.45 -34.67 -0.67
CA ALA A 49 -1.82 -33.99 0.45
C ALA A 49 -2.43 -34.53 1.76
N PRO A 50 -1.61 -34.92 2.75
CA PRO A 50 -2.10 -35.55 3.98
C PRO A 50 -3.04 -34.57 4.69
N ARG A 51 -4.35 -34.78 4.55
CA ARG A 51 -5.35 -34.04 5.33
C ARG A 51 -5.24 -34.53 6.77
N GLY A 52 -4.59 -33.73 7.61
CA GLY A 52 -4.56 -33.94 9.05
C GLY A 52 -5.99 -33.99 9.58
N ARG A 53 -6.44 -35.18 10.00
CA ARG A 53 -7.69 -35.31 10.77
C ARG A 53 -7.40 -34.79 12.18
N PRO A 54 -8.23 -33.90 12.74
CA PRO A 54 -8.10 -33.48 14.15
C PRO A 54 -8.16 -34.72 15.05
N ARG A 55 -7.10 -34.97 15.82
CA ARG A 55 -7.10 -36.02 16.85
C ARG A 55 -7.95 -35.55 18.03
N LYS A 56 -9.06 -36.25 18.27
CA LYS A 56 -9.74 -36.24 19.57
C LYS A 56 -8.84 -36.97 20.58
N ASN A 57 -8.16 -36.23 21.45
CA ASN A 57 -7.54 -36.81 22.64
C ASN A 57 -8.61 -36.97 23.73
N PRO A 58 -8.81 -38.18 24.29
CA PRO A 58 -9.61 -38.38 25.50
C PRO A 58 -8.80 -37.98 26.74
N LEU A 59 -9.39 -37.20 27.65
CA LEU A 59 -8.84 -36.99 29.00
C LEU A 59 -8.88 -38.31 29.79
N PRO A 60 -7.83 -38.66 30.55
CA PRO A 60 -7.91 -39.73 31.53
C PRO A 60 -8.52 -39.22 32.83
N SER A 61 -9.55 -39.94 33.28
CA SER A 61 -10.10 -39.88 34.63
C SER A 61 -9.14 -40.53 35.63
N ALA A 62 -8.91 -39.89 36.77
CA ALA A 62 -8.40 -40.57 37.96
C ALA A 62 -9.03 -39.95 39.22
N SER A 63 -9.90 -40.74 39.82
CA SER A 63 -10.52 -40.57 41.13
C SER A 63 -9.61 -41.12 42.23
N SER A 64 -9.35 -40.33 43.28
CA SER A 64 -9.24 -40.83 44.66
C SER A 64 -9.27 -39.70 45.69
N THR A 65 -10.29 -39.80 46.54
CA THR A 65 -10.76 -39.10 47.75
C THR A 65 -9.76 -39.18 48.95
N PRO A 66 -10.08 -38.67 50.16
CA PRO A 66 -10.08 -37.26 50.60
C PRO A 66 -9.24 -37.06 51.90
N SER A 67 -9.06 -35.82 52.40
CA SER A 67 -9.16 -35.48 53.85
C SER A 67 -8.61 -34.07 54.18
N SER A 68 -9.51 -33.29 54.79
CA SER A 68 -9.35 -32.30 55.86
C SER A 68 -8.09 -31.45 55.96
N SER A 69 -8.27 -30.12 55.89
CA SER A 69 -7.81 -29.13 56.90
C SER A 69 -8.46 -27.77 56.68
N THR A 70 -9.29 -27.42 57.64
CA THR A 70 -9.74 -26.11 58.14
C THR A 70 -9.01 -24.83 57.73
N VAL A 71 -9.81 -23.91 57.19
CA VAL A 71 -9.93 -22.46 57.47
C VAL A 71 -8.91 -21.87 58.46
N ALA A 72 -8.13 -20.90 57.99
CA ALA A 72 -7.68 -19.78 58.79
C ALA A 72 -7.75 -18.50 57.93
N LEU A 73 -8.66 -17.60 58.30
CA LEU A 73 -8.68 -16.23 57.82
C LEU A 73 -7.41 -15.51 58.30
N SER A 74 -6.75 -14.80 57.40
CA SER A 74 -5.87 -13.69 57.78
C SER A 74 -6.04 -12.57 56.76
N SER A 75 -6.37 -11.42 57.34
CA SER A 75 -6.76 -10.14 56.78
C SER A 75 -5.56 -9.29 56.37
N THR A 76 -5.63 -8.70 55.16
CA THR A 76 -5.13 -7.36 54.70
C THR A 76 -3.63 -7.03 54.85
N PRO A 77 -2.97 -6.31 53.91
CA PRO A 77 -3.45 -5.07 53.27
C PRO A 77 -3.35 -5.07 51.73
N THR A 78 -4.31 -4.51 51.00
CA THR A 78 -4.31 -3.09 50.60
C THR A 78 -2.96 -2.63 50.05
N ASP A 79 -2.61 -3.14 48.87
CA ASP A 79 -1.73 -2.42 47.96
C ASP A 79 -2.34 -2.44 46.57
N SER A 80 -2.73 -1.24 46.14
CA SER A 80 -3.28 -0.91 44.84
C SER A 80 -2.22 -1.16 43.77
N ALA A 81 -2.16 -2.38 43.26
CA ALA A 81 -1.54 -2.64 41.98
C ALA A 81 -2.44 -2.05 40.88
N PRO A 82 -1.93 -1.21 39.96
CA PRO A 82 -2.72 -0.76 38.82
C PRO A 82 -3.03 -2.00 37.97
N SER A 83 -4.31 -2.33 37.88
CA SER A 83 -4.80 -3.37 36.98
C SER A 83 -4.54 -2.93 35.54
N PRO A 84 -3.74 -3.66 34.72
CA PRO A 84 -3.72 -3.45 33.28
C PRO A 84 -4.92 -4.20 32.71
N SER A 85 -6.10 -3.66 32.94
CA SER A 85 -7.35 -4.05 32.28
C SER A 85 -8.04 -2.81 31.73
N ALA A 86 -7.30 -2.03 30.95
CA ALA A 86 -7.90 -1.24 29.88
C ALA A 86 -8.09 -2.19 28.69
N ALA A 87 -9.12 -3.03 28.77
CA ALA A 87 -9.56 -3.80 27.62
C ALA A 87 -10.03 -2.80 26.56
N THR A 88 -9.17 -2.51 25.59
CA THR A 88 -9.39 -2.53 24.13
C THR A 88 -10.86 -2.43 23.68
N SER A 89 -11.61 -1.44 24.17
CA SER A 89 -13.02 -1.31 23.82
C SER A 89 -13.13 -0.61 22.47
N CYS A 90 -13.84 -1.23 21.53
CA CYS A 90 -14.29 -0.57 20.32
C CYS A 90 -14.87 0.81 20.69
N PRO A 91 -14.46 1.90 19.99
CA PRO A 91 -15.06 3.21 20.19
C PRO A 91 -16.58 3.13 20.15
N ASP A 92 -17.24 3.89 21.02
CA ASP A 92 -18.70 3.98 20.98
C ASP A 92 -19.12 4.61 19.64
N LEU A 93 -19.97 3.91 18.89
CA LEU A 93 -20.45 4.36 17.59
C LEU A 93 -21.61 5.35 17.75
N GLY A 94 -21.37 6.39 18.55
CA GLY A 94 -22.31 7.48 18.75
C GLY A 94 -22.49 8.32 17.48
N PRO A 95 -23.65 8.98 17.29
CA PRO A 95 -23.94 9.80 16.11
C PRO A 95 -22.86 10.83 15.76
N ARG A 96 -22.30 11.52 16.77
CA ARG A 96 -21.25 12.54 16.59
C ARG A 96 -19.95 11.95 16.05
N PHE A 97 -19.53 10.81 16.58
CA PHE A 97 -18.31 10.14 16.13
C PHE A 97 -18.45 9.67 14.68
N ILE A 98 -19.62 9.12 14.33
CA ILE A 98 -19.90 8.68 12.95
C ILE A 98 -19.90 9.86 11.98
N GLU A 99 -20.57 10.96 12.33
CA GLU A 99 -20.57 12.17 11.51
C GLU A 99 -19.13 12.68 11.27
N HIS A 100 -18.33 12.77 12.34
CA HIS A 100 -16.91 13.13 12.27
C HIS A 100 -16.10 12.18 11.37
N CYS A 101 -16.28 10.86 11.51
CA CYS A 101 -15.62 9.88 10.64
C CYS A 101 -15.97 10.10 9.16
N PHE A 102 -17.21 10.44 8.85
CA PHE A 102 -17.63 10.72 7.47
C PHE A 102 -17.10 12.06 6.92
N ASP A 103 -16.74 13.00 7.78
CA ASP A 103 -16.02 14.22 7.39
C ASP A 103 -14.53 13.95 7.20
N CYS A 104 -13.92 13.14 8.08
CA CYS A 104 -12.56 12.63 7.90
C CYS A 104 -12.43 11.80 6.61
N PHE A 105 -13.42 10.97 6.29
CA PHE A 105 -13.44 10.15 5.07
C PHE A 105 -13.35 11.01 3.80
N ALA A 106 -14.00 12.19 3.77
CA ALA A 106 -13.95 13.11 2.63
C ALA A 106 -12.56 13.74 2.39
N SER A 107 -11.61 13.51 3.31
CA SER A 107 -10.20 13.89 3.15
C SER A 107 -9.33 12.74 2.61
N LEU A 108 -9.88 11.52 2.54
CA LEU A 108 -9.17 10.34 2.02
C LEU A 108 -9.29 10.29 0.48
N PRO A 109 -8.24 9.85 -0.25
CA PRO A 109 -8.30 9.65 -1.71
C PRO A 109 -9.38 8.68 -2.17
N GLN A 110 -9.82 7.81 -1.28
CA GLN A 110 -10.91 6.85 -1.50
C GLN A 110 -12.24 7.56 -1.78
N ASP A 111 -12.39 8.84 -1.43
CA ASP A 111 -13.56 9.64 -1.77
C ASP A 111 -13.75 9.83 -3.29
N GLN A 112 -12.69 9.64 -4.09
CA GLN A 112 -12.69 9.72 -5.55
C GLN A 112 -12.95 8.37 -6.24
N HIS A 113 -13.32 7.32 -5.51
CA HIS A 113 -13.58 6.02 -6.11
C HIS A 113 -14.77 6.09 -7.10
N PRO A 114 -14.68 5.53 -8.33
CA PRO A 114 -15.73 5.67 -9.35
C PRO A 114 -17.13 5.18 -8.93
N LEU A 115 -17.20 4.18 -8.05
CA LEU A 115 -18.47 3.67 -7.51
C LEU A 115 -19.02 4.45 -6.33
N LEU A 116 -18.25 5.36 -5.74
CA LEU A 116 -18.62 6.00 -4.50
C LEU A 116 -19.36 7.31 -4.76
N THR A 117 -20.60 7.38 -4.28
CA THR A 117 -21.34 8.65 -4.17
C THR A 117 -21.58 8.96 -2.70
N LEU A 118 -20.77 9.85 -2.12
CA LEU A 118 -20.81 10.13 -0.68
C LEU A 118 -22.11 10.82 -0.23
N VAL A 119 -22.69 11.68 -1.09
CA VAL A 119 -23.88 12.49 -0.74
C VAL A 119 -25.12 11.61 -0.42
N PRO A 120 -25.52 10.63 -1.25
CA PRO A 120 -26.60 9.71 -0.91
C PRO A 120 -26.37 8.91 0.37
N ILE A 121 -25.13 8.49 0.64
CA ILE A 121 -24.76 7.73 1.84
C ILE A 121 -24.94 8.62 3.09
N LYS A 122 -24.40 9.85 3.07
CA LYS A 122 -24.58 10.83 4.15
C LYS A 122 -26.07 11.17 4.35
N SER A 123 -26.85 11.29 3.28
CA SER A 123 -28.30 11.52 3.37
C SER A 123 -29.03 10.38 4.08
N SER A 124 -28.66 9.13 3.76
CA SER A 124 -29.24 7.95 4.39
C SER A 124 -28.90 7.88 5.89
N LEU A 125 -27.64 8.18 6.26
CA LEU A 125 -27.22 8.29 7.65
C LEU A 125 -27.99 9.37 8.41
N ARG A 126 -28.15 10.57 7.83
CA ARG A 126 -28.93 11.65 8.45
C ARG A 126 -30.39 11.25 8.70
N SER A 127 -30.97 10.46 7.79
CA SER A 127 -32.37 10.00 7.94
C SER A 127 -32.60 9.08 9.15
N VAL A 128 -31.54 8.39 9.61
CA VAL A 128 -31.53 7.55 10.82
C VAL A 128 -30.79 8.21 11.98
N SER A 129 -30.59 9.54 11.92
CA SER A 129 -29.85 10.31 12.94
C SER A 129 -28.45 9.72 13.25
N PHE A 130 -27.79 9.18 12.23
CA PHE A 130 -26.50 8.49 12.30
C PHE A 130 -26.47 7.23 13.18
N HIS A 131 -27.61 6.62 13.51
CA HIS A 131 -27.62 5.29 14.12
C HIS A 131 -27.36 4.22 13.04
N ILE A 132 -26.09 3.82 12.88
CA ILE A 132 -25.65 2.88 11.83
C ILE A 132 -26.44 1.56 11.85
N GLU A 133 -26.89 1.11 13.03
CA GLU A 133 -27.64 -0.15 13.16
C GLU A 133 -29.03 -0.12 12.50
N GLU A 134 -29.59 1.07 12.27
CA GLU A 134 -30.89 1.26 11.62
C GLU A 134 -30.79 1.30 10.09
N LEU A 135 -29.58 1.30 9.52
CA LEU A 135 -29.37 1.26 8.08
C LEU A 135 -29.70 -0.12 7.49
N PRO A 136 -30.06 -0.19 6.19
CA PRO A 136 -30.14 -1.45 5.46
C PRO A 136 -28.84 -2.25 5.57
N PRO A 137 -28.88 -3.59 5.63
CA PRO A 137 -27.72 -4.43 5.97
C PRO A 137 -26.46 -4.15 5.14
N GLN A 138 -26.57 -4.02 3.83
CA GLN A 138 -25.42 -3.75 2.95
C GLN A 138 -24.85 -2.34 3.16
N LEU A 139 -25.73 -1.34 3.31
CA LEU A 139 -25.33 0.06 3.54
C LEU A 139 -24.70 0.22 4.94
N ARG A 140 -25.18 -0.55 5.93
CA ARG A 140 -24.58 -0.63 7.27
C ARG A 140 -23.14 -1.13 7.21
N VAL A 141 -22.89 -2.21 6.48
CA VAL A 141 -21.52 -2.74 6.31
C VAL A 141 -20.64 -1.70 5.64
N LEU A 142 -21.11 -1.06 4.57
CA LEU A 142 -20.38 0.01 3.89
C LEU A 142 -20.03 1.16 4.85
N ALA A 143 -20.99 1.61 5.65
CA ALA A 143 -20.78 2.67 6.63
C ALA A 143 -19.73 2.27 7.68
N LEU A 144 -19.76 1.03 8.18
CA LEU A 144 -18.75 0.52 9.10
C LEU A 144 -17.35 0.47 8.47
N CYS A 145 -17.22 0.02 7.22
CA CYS A 145 -15.94 0.04 6.50
C CYS A 145 -15.40 1.46 6.34
N MET A 146 -16.26 2.42 6.01
CA MET A 146 -15.88 3.84 5.89
C MET A 146 -15.46 4.44 7.23
N VAL A 147 -16.15 4.11 8.32
CA VAL A 147 -15.77 4.51 9.69
C VAL A 147 -14.41 3.92 10.08
N ALA A 148 -14.17 2.64 9.80
CA ALA A 148 -12.90 1.99 10.07
C ALA A 148 -11.74 2.63 9.29
N LEU A 149 -11.94 2.96 8.00
CA LEU A 149 -10.94 3.69 7.21
C LEU A 149 -10.73 5.12 7.72
N ALA A 150 -11.81 5.83 8.05
CA ALA A 150 -11.73 7.20 8.56
C ALA A 150 -11.03 7.27 9.92
N ALA A 151 -11.14 6.23 10.76
CA ALA A 151 -10.42 6.13 12.02
C ALA A 151 -8.89 6.23 11.82
N LEU A 152 -8.38 5.79 10.67
CA LEU A 152 -6.95 5.90 10.35
C LEU A 152 -6.47 7.35 10.24
N VAL A 153 -7.34 8.33 10.01
CA VAL A 153 -6.99 9.77 9.97
C VAL A 153 -7.76 10.61 10.99
N SER A 154 -8.64 9.98 11.76
CA SER A 154 -9.48 10.65 12.76
C SER A 154 -8.64 11.35 13.82
N PHE A 155 -9.12 12.53 14.22
CA PHE A 155 -8.59 13.30 15.34
C PHE A 155 -9.53 13.33 16.56
N ASP A 156 -10.53 12.45 16.57
CA ASP A 156 -11.47 12.30 17.68
C ASP A 156 -10.80 11.60 18.87
N GLU A 157 -11.13 12.04 20.09
CA GLU A 157 -10.61 11.48 21.34
C GLU A 157 -10.94 9.99 21.49
N ALA A 158 -12.07 9.52 20.95
CA ALA A 158 -12.44 8.10 20.98
C ALA A 158 -11.48 7.20 20.19
N VAL A 159 -10.71 7.76 19.26
CA VAL A 159 -9.70 7.03 18.47
C VAL A 159 -8.29 7.31 18.97
N LEU A 160 -7.96 8.57 19.25
CA LEU A 160 -6.61 8.97 19.68
C LEU A 160 -6.35 8.76 21.18
N GLY A 161 -7.41 8.61 21.98
CA GLY A 161 -7.31 8.60 23.42
C GLY A 161 -6.86 9.95 24.00
N PRO A 162 -6.53 10.00 25.30
CA PRO A 162 -6.10 11.23 25.96
C PRO A 162 -4.78 11.76 25.39
N GLY A 163 -4.65 13.07 25.27
CA GLY A 163 -3.43 13.77 24.85
C GLY A 163 -3.71 15.03 24.05
N THR A 164 -2.68 15.56 23.38
CA THR A 164 -2.86 16.64 22.41
C THR A 164 -3.60 16.12 21.19
N LEU A 165 -4.64 16.86 20.77
CA LEU A 165 -5.49 16.51 19.64
C LEU A 165 -5.37 17.58 18.55
N PRO A 166 -5.26 17.20 17.28
CA PRO A 166 -5.37 18.15 16.18
C PRO A 166 -6.78 18.72 16.09
N ARG A 167 -6.91 19.95 15.59
CA ARG A 167 -8.22 20.58 15.34
C ARG A 167 -8.85 20.14 14.02
N SER A 168 -8.04 19.64 13.10
CA SER A 168 -8.46 19.15 11.79
C SER A 168 -7.41 18.21 11.19
N VAL A 169 -7.77 17.47 10.14
CA VAL A 169 -6.84 16.67 9.34
C VAL A 169 -5.75 17.53 8.66
N GLN A 170 -5.94 18.84 8.57
CA GLN A 170 -5.02 19.79 7.93
C GLN A 170 -4.33 20.72 8.93
N ASP A 171 -4.34 20.37 10.23
CA ASP A 171 -3.74 21.18 11.29
C ASP A 171 -2.21 21.20 11.15
N ARG A 172 -1.68 22.16 10.37
CA ARG A 172 -0.26 22.26 10.05
C ARG A 172 0.60 22.45 11.30
N ILE A 173 0.10 23.19 12.29
CA ILE A 173 0.85 23.46 13.52
C ILE A 173 1.05 22.14 14.26
N PHE A 174 -0.04 21.37 14.45
CA PHE A 174 0.05 20.06 15.08
C PHE A 174 0.96 19.10 14.29
N LEU A 175 0.76 19.03 12.97
CA LEU A 175 1.50 18.11 12.09
C LEU A 175 3.00 18.43 11.98
N SER A 176 3.41 19.67 12.25
CA SER A 176 4.83 20.05 12.25
C SER A 176 5.51 19.94 13.62
N SER A 177 4.76 20.05 14.72
CA SER A 177 5.34 20.20 16.07
C SER A 177 5.13 19.01 17.01
N SER A 178 4.27 18.06 16.64
CA SER A 178 3.87 16.96 17.53
C SER A 178 4.60 15.67 17.21
N ASP A 179 4.75 14.80 18.22
CA ASP A 179 5.13 13.40 18.01
C ASP A 179 3.98 12.65 17.33
N LEU A 180 3.98 12.66 16.01
CA LEU A 180 2.98 11.99 15.19
C LEU A 180 3.03 10.49 15.35
N VAL A 181 4.20 9.90 15.62
CA VAL A 181 4.33 8.45 15.76
C VAL A 181 3.55 7.94 16.98
N SER A 182 3.55 8.70 18.07
CA SER A 182 2.70 8.40 19.24
C SER A 182 1.19 8.38 18.91
N CYS A 183 0.75 9.18 17.94
CA CYS A 183 -0.64 9.21 17.49
C CYS A 183 -1.02 7.92 16.75
N GLY A 184 -0.11 7.38 15.94
CA GLY A 184 -0.25 6.10 15.27
C GLY A 184 -0.37 4.95 16.26
N VAL A 185 0.50 4.90 17.28
CA VAL A 185 0.44 3.89 18.35
C VAL A 185 -0.89 3.92 19.10
N ARG A 186 -1.32 5.11 19.55
CA ARG A 186 -2.53 5.25 20.36
C ARG A 186 -3.80 4.79 19.63
N ARG A 187 -3.89 4.98 18.31
CA ARG A 187 -5.09 4.62 17.53
C ARG A 187 -5.19 3.15 17.14
N VAL A 188 -4.10 2.37 17.19
CA VAL A 188 -4.06 0.98 16.69
C VAL A 188 -5.23 0.16 17.23
N SER A 189 -5.42 0.19 18.55
CA SER A 189 -6.47 -0.55 19.24
C SER A 189 -7.87 -0.20 18.72
N ALA A 190 -8.16 1.10 18.60
CA ALA A 190 -9.46 1.58 18.11
C ALA A 190 -9.70 1.19 16.64
N CYS A 191 -8.68 1.38 15.78
CA CYS A 191 -8.76 1.01 14.37
C CYS A 191 -8.94 -0.49 14.17
N GLN A 192 -8.23 -1.32 14.95
CA GLN A 192 -8.37 -2.78 14.92
C GLN A 192 -9.78 -3.21 15.34
N ALA A 193 -10.31 -2.66 16.43
CA ALA A 193 -11.66 -2.98 16.90
C ALA A 193 -12.75 -2.57 15.90
N LEU A 194 -12.61 -1.40 15.26
CA LEU A 194 -13.53 -0.95 14.21
C LEU A 194 -13.43 -1.83 12.95
N HIS A 195 -12.22 -2.26 12.59
CA HIS A 195 -12.00 -3.18 11.48
C HIS A 195 -12.66 -4.55 11.75
N GLU A 196 -12.45 -5.14 12.94
CA GLU A 196 -13.09 -6.40 13.34
C GLU A 196 -14.62 -6.30 13.33
N LYS A 197 -15.17 -5.15 13.76
CA LYS A 197 -16.62 -4.89 13.69
C LYS A 197 -17.13 -4.84 12.25
N ALA A 198 -16.40 -4.19 11.34
CA ALA A 198 -16.74 -4.17 9.93
C ALA A 198 -16.66 -5.57 9.29
N LEU A 199 -15.60 -6.35 9.61
CA LEU A 199 -15.44 -7.73 9.15
C LEU A 199 -16.58 -8.63 9.62
N THR A 200 -16.95 -8.54 10.89
CA THR A 200 -18.06 -9.33 11.47
C THR A 200 -19.37 -9.03 10.73
N ALA A 201 -19.69 -7.75 10.55
CA ALA A 201 -20.89 -7.34 9.81
C ALA A 201 -20.87 -7.81 8.34
N ALA A 202 -19.70 -7.76 7.69
CA ALA A 202 -19.52 -8.22 6.32
C ALA A 202 -19.77 -9.72 6.15
N TRP A 203 -19.29 -10.53 7.11
CA TRP A 203 -19.54 -11.98 7.14
C TRP A 203 -20.99 -12.31 7.39
N ASP A 204 -21.64 -11.63 8.35
CA ASP A 204 -23.05 -11.86 8.69
C ASP A 204 -23.98 -11.55 7.50
N VAL A 205 -23.68 -10.49 6.75
CA VAL A 205 -24.46 -10.09 5.56
C VAL A 205 -24.10 -10.92 4.32
N GLY A 206 -22.88 -11.48 4.25
CA GLY A 206 -22.42 -12.25 3.10
C GLY A 206 -22.11 -11.39 1.88
N ILE A 207 -21.46 -10.23 2.09
CA ILE A 207 -21.26 -9.21 1.03
C ILE A 207 -20.46 -9.71 -0.18
N MET A 208 -19.68 -10.78 -0.06
CA MET A 208 -18.90 -11.34 -1.18
C MET A 208 -19.78 -12.03 -2.24
N LEU A 209 -21.02 -12.40 -1.90
CA LEU A 209 -21.84 -13.29 -2.73
C LEU A 209 -22.86 -12.57 -3.60
N GLN A 210 -23.34 -11.40 -3.19
CA GLN A 210 -24.39 -10.67 -3.90
C GLN A 210 -23.85 -9.37 -4.49
N PRO A 211 -23.83 -9.22 -5.84
CA PRO A 211 -23.40 -7.97 -6.47
C PRO A 211 -24.35 -6.82 -6.15
N SER A 212 -23.81 -5.80 -5.47
CA SER A 212 -24.42 -4.48 -5.30
C SER A 212 -23.32 -3.43 -5.22
N HIS A 213 -23.67 -2.15 -5.37
CA HIS A 213 -22.69 -1.05 -5.26
C HIS A 213 -22.07 -1.01 -3.86
N GLU A 214 -22.89 -1.17 -2.83
CA GLU A 214 -22.48 -1.17 -1.43
C GLU A 214 -21.57 -2.36 -1.13
N ASN A 215 -21.91 -3.55 -1.61
CA ASN A 215 -21.10 -4.75 -1.41
C ASN A 215 -19.77 -4.67 -2.14
N ALA A 216 -19.74 -4.13 -3.37
CA ALA A 216 -18.50 -3.88 -4.10
C ALA A 216 -17.60 -2.92 -3.32
N LEU A 217 -18.10 -1.74 -2.94
CA LEU A 217 -17.33 -0.75 -2.17
C LEU A 217 -16.89 -1.30 -0.82
N SER A 218 -17.74 -2.06 -0.12
CA SER A 218 -17.39 -2.70 1.16
C SER A 218 -16.23 -3.68 0.98
N CYS A 219 -16.24 -4.51 -0.07
CA CYS A 219 -15.13 -5.40 -0.39
C CYS A 219 -13.86 -4.61 -0.74
N TYR A 220 -13.96 -3.52 -1.51
CA TYR A 220 -12.80 -2.68 -1.80
C TYR A 220 -12.19 -2.07 -0.52
N PHE A 221 -13.01 -1.55 0.38
CA PHE A 221 -12.53 -0.94 1.63
C PHE A 221 -11.99 -1.97 2.62
N LEU A 222 -12.57 -3.16 2.71
CA LEU A 222 -12.00 -4.25 3.52
C LEU A 222 -10.67 -4.74 2.96
N ASP A 223 -10.55 -4.84 1.63
CA ASP A 223 -9.25 -5.13 1.00
C ASP A 223 -8.23 -4.06 1.42
N LEU A 224 -8.59 -2.77 1.34
CA LEU A 224 -7.70 -1.69 1.78
C LEU A 224 -7.38 -1.74 3.29
N LEU A 225 -8.35 -2.07 4.14
CA LEU A 225 -8.14 -2.21 5.58
C LEU A 225 -7.23 -3.39 5.92
N ASP A 226 -7.36 -4.53 5.24
CA ASP A 226 -6.43 -5.67 5.36
C ASP A 226 -5.00 -5.26 4.96
N HIS A 227 -4.87 -4.30 4.04
CA HIS A 227 -3.60 -3.74 3.60
C HIS A 227 -3.03 -2.66 4.56
N CYS A 228 -3.88 -1.94 5.29
CA CYS A 228 -3.48 -0.86 6.20
C CYS A 228 -3.31 -1.35 7.66
N GLY A 229 -4.08 -2.35 8.06
CA GLY A 229 -3.97 -2.98 9.36
C GLY A 229 -2.58 -3.59 9.47
N GLY A 230 -1.79 -3.08 10.42
CA GLY A 230 -0.47 -3.61 10.78
C GLY A 230 -0.61 -5.06 11.22
N GLY A 231 -0.71 -5.96 10.24
CA GLY A 231 -0.50 -7.37 10.45
C GLY A 231 0.80 -7.50 11.23
N GLN A 232 0.72 -8.24 12.34
CA GLN A 232 1.84 -8.60 13.20
C GLN A 232 3.16 -8.58 12.42
N PRO A 233 4.20 -7.86 12.86
CA PRO A 233 5.47 -7.80 12.16
C PRO A 233 5.98 -9.21 11.88
N GLY A 234 6.00 -9.60 10.59
CA GLY A 234 6.37 -10.94 10.13
C GLY A 234 5.23 -11.78 9.54
N SER A 235 3.97 -11.38 9.70
CA SER A 235 2.88 -11.90 8.87
C SER A 235 2.96 -11.19 7.53
N ALA A 236 3.70 -11.76 6.58
CA ALA A 236 3.61 -11.36 5.18
C ALA A 236 2.14 -11.12 4.84
N CYS A 237 1.81 -9.93 4.31
CA CYS A 237 0.46 -9.65 3.79
C CYS A 237 -0.02 -10.90 3.09
N SER A 238 -1.14 -11.47 3.51
CA SER A 238 -1.60 -12.71 2.92
C SER A 238 -1.66 -12.48 1.41
N PRO A 239 -0.94 -13.26 0.59
CA PRO A 239 -0.95 -13.05 -0.86
C PRO A 239 -2.37 -13.23 -1.43
N SER A 240 -3.26 -13.88 -0.66
CA SER A 240 -4.68 -13.91 -0.95
C SER A 240 -5.31 -12.54 -0.69
N ARG A 241 -5.86 -11.93 -1.75
CA ARG A 241 -6.73 -10.75 -1.69
C ARG A 241 -8.21 -11.17 -1.91
N PRO A 242 -8.86 -11.86 -0.95
CA PRO A 242 -10.21 -12.38 -1.15
C PRO A 242 -11.24 -11.26 -1.38
N TRP A 243 -11.12 -10.15 -0.64
CA TRP A 243 -11.99 -9.00 -0.78
C TRP A 243 -11.78 -8.29 -2.11
N GLY A 244 -10.52 -8.06 -2.52
CA GLY A 244 -10.22 -7.55 -3.86
C GLY A 244 -10.77 -8.44 -4.98
N GLY A 245 -10.70 -9.77 -4.80
CA GLY A 245 -11.26 -10.73 -5.76
C GLY A 245 -12.78 -10.62 -5.86
N ALA A 246 -13.47 -10.55 -4.71
CA ALA A 246 -14.92 -10.34 -4.64
C ALA A 246 -15.32 -8.98 -5.23
N TYR A 247 -14.57 -7.92 -4.94
CA TYR A 247 -14.78 -6.59 -5.52
C TYR A 247 -14.78 -6.64 -7.04
N PHE A 248 -13.73 -7.19 -7.68
CA PHE A 248 -13.70 -7.28 -9.15
C PHE A 248 -14.78 -8.21 -9.71
N SER A 249 -15.18 -9.26 -8.97
CA SER A 249 -16.34 -10.08 -9.35
C SER A 249 -17.63 -9.25 -9.39
N HIS A 250 -17.88 -8.42 -8.37
CA HIS A 250 -19.04 -7.53 -8.33
C HIS A 250 -18.99 -6.48 -9.43
N VAL A 251 -17.84 -5.86 -9.65
CA VAL A 251 -17.64 -4.88 -10.73
C VAL A 251 -17.96 -5.49 -12.08
N ARG A 252 -17.48 -6.71 -12.37
CA ARG A 252 -17.80 -7.42 -13.63
C ARG A 252 -19.28 -7.69 -13.79
N ALA A 253 -19.98 -8.03 -12.71
CA ALA A 253 -21.42 -8.28 -12.72
C ALA A 253 -22.24 -6.99 -12.93
N LEU A 254 -21.80 -5.87 -12.36
CA LEU A 254 -22.51 -4.59 -12.40
C LEU A 254 -22.21 -3.76 -13.67
N ALA A 255 -20.99 -3.84 -14.20
CA ALA A 255 -20.54 -3.03 -15.34
C ALA A 255 -21.44 -3.05 -16.60
N PRO A 256 -22.05 -4.19 -17.00
CA PRO A 256 -23.00 -4.19 -18.12
C PRO A 256 -24.20 -3.27 -17.90
N THR A 257 -24.69 -3.14 -16.66
CA THR A 257 -25.84 -2.28 -16.34
C THR A 257 -25.47 -0.80 -16.40
N TRP A 258 -24.28 -0.43 -15.92
CA TRP A 258 -23.76 0.95 -16.02
C TRP A 258 -23.57 1.37 -17.47
N ARG A 259 -23.13 0.45 -18.32
CA ARG A 259 -22.99 0.68 -19.77
C ARG A 259 -24.33 0.89 -20.45
N ALA A 260 -25.33 0.08 -20.12
CA ALA A 260 -26.68 0.26 -20.63
C ALA A 260 -27.28 1.61 -20.22
N ALA A 261 -26.93 2.11 -19.04
CA ALA A 261 -27.36 3.42 -18.53
C ALA A 261 -26.56 4.62 -19.10
N GLY A 262 -25.51 4.40 -19.89
CA GLY A 262 -24.71 5.48 -20.49
C GLY A 262 -23.72 6.17 -19.55
N CYS A 263 -23.54 5.69 -18.31
CA CYS A 263 -22.65 6.28 -17.30
C CYS A 263 -21.15 6.14 -17.63
N TYR A 264 -20.80 5.48 -18.72
CA TYR A 264 -19.47 4.95 -18.96
C TYR A 264 -18.38 5.97 -19.35
N ARG A 265 -18.71 6.93 -20.22
CA ARG A 265 -17.67 7.77 -20.88
C ARG A 265 -17.12 8.86 -19.98
N ALA A 266 -17.93 9.39 -19.06
CA ALA A 266 -17.48 10.42 -18.13
C ALA A 266 -16.46 9.85 -17.11
N ASP A 267 -16.58 8.56 -16.79
CA ASP A 267 -15.83 7.93 -15.70
C ASP A 267 -14.60 7.14 -16.16
N ALA A 268 -14.35 7.08 -17.46
CA ALA A 268 -13.23 6.30 -18.03
C ALA A 268 -11.87 6.66 -17.42
N ALA A 269 -11.60 7.96 -17.24
CA ALA A 269 -10.37 8.44 -16.64
C ALA A 269 -10.28 8.09 -15.14
N TRP A 270 -11.39 8.17 -14.42
CA TRP A 270 -11.46 7.79 -13.01
C TRP A 270 -11.22 6.29 -12.82
N TRP A 271 -11.83 5.45 -13.67
CA TRP A 271 -11.54 4.01 -13.70
C TRP A 271 -10.09 3.72 -14.05
N ALA A 272 -9.52 4.40 -15.04
CA ALA A 272 -8.11 4.21 -15.39
C ALA A 272 -7.17 4.60 -14.22
N GLY A 273 -7.46 5.70 -13.53
CA GLY A 273 -6.73 6.12 -12.33
C GLY A 273 -6.86 5.14 -11.18
N PHE A 274 -8.07 4.61 -10.94
CA PHE A 274 -8.32 3.57 -9.95
C PHE A 274 -7.54 2.28 -10.26
N LEU A 275 -7.61 1.78 -11.50
CA LEU A 275 -6.88 0.57 -11.90
C LEU A 275 -5.37 0.75 -11.83
N MET A 276 -4.87 1.95 -12.16
CA MET A 276 -3.47 2.31 -11.94
C MET A 276 -3.12 2.23 -10.45
N ALA A 277 -3.91 2.86 -9.58
CA ALA A 277 -3.66 2.83 -8.14
C ALA A 277 -3.68 1.41 -7.57
N ASP A 278 -4.65 0.57 -7.97
CA ASP A 278 -4.72 -0.84 -7.55
C ASP A 278 -3.50 -1.64 -8.03
N ALA A 279 -3.08 -1.46 -9.29
CA ALA A 279 -1.87 -2.09 -9.83
C ALA A 279 -0.62 -1.63 -9.07
N SER A 280 -0.47 -0.33 -8.81
CA SER A 280 0.64 0.24 -8.05
C SER A 280 0.72 -0.34 -6.64
N MET A 281 -0.40 -0.42 -5.93
CA MET A 281 -0.47 -1.04 -4.60
C MET A 281 -0.11 -2.52 -4.65
N ALA A 282 -0.62 -3.25 -5.64
CA ALA A 282 -0.36 -4.68 -5.79
C ALA A 282 1.13 -4.95 -6.03
N MET A 283 1.77 -4.19 -6.93
CA MET A 283 3.20 -4.28 -7.23
C MET A 283 4.07 -3.92 -6.02
N ALA A 284 3.78 -2.81 -5.34
CA ALA A 284 4.54 -2.37 -4.17
C ALA A 284 4.51 -3.41 -3.03
N ARG A 285 3.44 -4.20 -2.95
CA ARG A 285 3.25 -5.25 -1.94
C ARG A 285 3.64 -6.65 -2.40
N GLY A 286 3.97 -6.82 -3.69
CA GLY A 286 4.21 -8.14 -4.27
C GLY A 286 2.97 -9.05 -4.27
N THR A 287 1.77 -8.48 -4.36
CA THR A 287 0.49 -9.21 -4.44
C THR A 287 -0.03 -9.25 -5.89
N PRO A 288 -0.94 -10.17 -6.24
CA PRO A 288 -1.46 -10.26 -7.60
C PRO A 288 -2.32 -9.04 -7.98
N ILE A 289 -2.18 -8.62 -9.25
CA ILE A 289 -3.10 -7.68 -9.89
C ILE A 289 -4.36 -8.47 -10.29
N LEU A 290 -5.53 -8.05 -9.79
CA LEU A 290 -6.76 -8.87 -9.82
C LEU A 290 -7.67 -8.58 -11.03
N PHE A 291 -7.35 -7.55 -11.80
CA PHE A 291 -8.06 -7.19 -13.00
C PHE A 291 -7.30 -7.62 -14.25
N THR A 292 -8.06 -8.00 -15.27
CA THR A 292 -7.58 -8.48 -16.55
C THR A 292 -7.56 -7.36 -17.59
N PRO A 293 -6.91 -7.56 -18.75
CA PRO A 293 -7.05 -6.63 -19.89
C PRO A 293 -8.52 -6.45 -20.31
N HIS A 294 -9.35 -7.48 -20.17
CA HIS A 294 -10.78 -7.37 -20.47
C HIS A 294 -11.51 -6.45 -19.49
N ASP A 295 -11.18 -6.52 -18.19
CA ASP A 295 -11.74 -5.62 -17.19
C ASP A 295 -11.34 -4.16 -17.46
N GLN A 296 -10.11 -3.94 -17.90
CA GLN A 296 -9.66 -2.61 -18.30
C GLN A 296 -10.46 -2.07 -19.50
N LEU A 297 -10.68 -2.89 -20.54
CA LEU A 297 -11.56 -2.54 -21.67
C LEU A 297 -13.03 -2.39 -21.25
N LEU A 298 -13.47 -3.14 -20.24
CA LEU A 298 -14.82 -3.09 -19.68
C LEU A 298 -15.06 -1.79 -18.88
N LEU A 299 -14.03 -1.24 -18.24
CA LEU A 299 -14.15 -0.11 -17.30
C LEU A 299 -13.68 1.24 -17.86
N CYS A 300 -12.59 1.30 -18.64
CA CYS A 300 -12.09 2.59 -19.17
C CYS A 300 -12.33 2.80 -20.66
N GLY A 301 -12.53 1.74 -21.45
CA GLY A 301 -13.09 1.83 -22.80
C GLY A 301 -12.18 1.23 -23.84
N PRO A 302 -12.30 1.63 -25.11
CA PRO A 302 -11.28 1.30 -26.08
C PRO A 302 -9.93 1.86 -25.62
N ALA A 303 -8.86 1.16 -25.98
CA ALA A 303 -7.51 1.60 -25.65
C ALA A 303 -7.28 3.06 -26.13
N PRO A 304 -6.77 3.95 -25.27
CA PRO A 304 -6.42 5.31 -25.67
C PRO A 304 -5.21 5.30 -26.62
N PRO A 305 -4.86 6.46 -27.22
CA PRO A 305 -3.64 6.59 -28.02
C PRO A 305 -2.39 6.07 -27.29
N SER A 306 -1.36 5.74 -28.07
CA SER A 306 -0.06 5.32 -27.51
C SER A 306 0.52 6.40 -26.58
N LEU A 307 1.33 5.99 -25.61
CA LEU A 307 1.95 6.92 -24.70
C LEU A 307 2.90 7.88 -25.44
N GLU A 308 3.59 7.42 -26.47
CA GLU A 308 4.45 8.22 -27.34
C GLU A 308 3.66 9.33 -28.04
N THR A 309 2.44 9.01 -28.52
CA THR A 309 1.53 10.03 -29.06
C THR A 309 1.14 11.04 -27.99
N ALA A 310 0.81 10.59 -26.78
CA ALA A 310 0.46 11.48 -25.67
C ALA A 310 1.63 12.39 -25.26
N VAL A 311 2.86 11.86 -25.19
CA VAL A 311 4.09 12.63 -24.92
C VAL A 311 4.32 13.67 -26.01
N ALA A 312 4.20 13.30 -27.29
CA ALA A 312 4.35 14.24 -28.40
C ALA A 312 3.28 15.35 -28.35
N CYS A 313 2.03 15.00 -28.05
CA CYS A 313 0.95 15.99 -27.89
C CYS A 313 1.20 16.94 -26.73
N LEU A 314 1.65 16.43 -25.58
CA LEU A 314 2.03 17.25 -24.44
C LEU A 314 3.18 18.17 -24.85
N ALA A 315 4.32 17.65 -25.29
CA ALA A 315 5.50 18.45 -25.65
C ALA A 315 5.19 19.61 -26.61
N ASN A 316 4.29 19.40 -27.58
CA ASN A 316 3.93 20.41 -28.58
C ASN A 316 2.82 21.38 -28.15
N THR A 317 2.10 21.12 -27.06
CA THR A 317 0.98 21.96 -26.61
C THR A 317 1.31 22.59 -25.26
N PRO A 318 1.55 23.91 -25.20
CA PRO A 318 1.77 24.60 -23.94
C PRO A 318 0.50 24.64 -23.09
N GLY A 319 0.68 24.73 -21.77
CA GLY A 319 -0.42 24.86 -20.80
C GLY A 319 -1.00 23.53 -20.29
N LEU A 320 -2.06 23.65 -19.49
CA LEU A 320 -2.66 22.54 -18.74
C LEU A 320 -3.81 21.83 -19.48
N THR A 321 -4.24 22.35 -20.63
CA THR A 321 -5.39 21.84 -21.40
C THR A 321 -5.21 20.40 -21.89
N MET A 322 -3.97 19.99 -22.17
CA MET A 322 -3.64 18.65 -22.65
C MET A 322 -3.27 17.66 -21.54
N VAL A 323 -3.24 18.09 -20.28
CA VAL A 323 -2.91 17.21 -19.14
C VAL A 323 -3.92 16.09 -19.06
N TRP A 324 -5.21 16.40 -19.01
CA TRP A 324 -6.25 15.39 -18.79
C TRP A 324 -6.36 14.32 -19.90
N PRO A 325 -6.38 14.67 -21.20
CA PRO A 325 -6.34 13.66 -22.27
C PRO A 325 -5.06 12.80 -22.23
N GLY A 326 -3.92 13.41 -21.90
CA GLY A 326 -2.67 12.68 -21.71
C GLY A 326 -2.72 11.70 -20.54
N MET A 327 -3.35 12.10 -19.43
CA MET A 327 -3.48 11.30 -18.22
C MET A 327 -4.21 9.98 -18.47
N LEU A 328 -5.28 9.97 -19.26
CA LEU A 328 -5.97 8.72 -19.59
C LEU A 328 -5.02 7.72 -20.28
N SER A 329 -4.23 8.20 -21.24
CA SER A 329 -3.24 7.36 -21.95
C SER A 329 -2.18 6.83 -20.98
N TYR A 330 -1.66 7.70 -20.11
CA TYR A 330 -0.71 7.34 -19.07
C TYR A 330 -1.25 6.25 -18.14
N MET A 331 -2.39 6.50 -17.48
CA MET A 331 -2.99 5.61 -16.48
C MET A 331 -3.36 4.25 -17.08
N TRP A 332 -3.82 4.24 -18.33
CA TRP A 332 -4.11 3.01 -19.05
C TRP A 332 -2.86 2.17 -19.33
N HIS A 333 -1.82 2.79 -19.89
CA HIS A 333 -0.63 2.06 -20.32
C HIS A 333 0.22 1.64 -19.13
N ILE A 334 0.34 2.46 -18.07
CA ILE A 334 1.12 2.08 -16.87
C ILE A 334 0.46 0.88 -16.16
N SER A 335 -0.87 0.82 -16.10
CA SER A 335 -1.61 -0.34 -15.57
C SER A 335 -1.33 -1.60 -16.38
N SER A 336 -1.17 -1.46 -17.70
CA SER A 336 -0.84 -2.57 -18.60
C SER A 336 0.59 -3.05 -18.40
N VAL A 337 1.55 -2.12 -18.29
CA VAL A 337 2.95 -2.44 -17.96
C VAL A 337 3.05 -3.11 -16.59
N GLY A 338 2.28 -2.65 -15.60
CA GLY A 338 2.25 -3.27 -14.27
C GLY A 338 1.78 -4.73 -14.31
N ARG A 339 0.78 -5.06 -15.13
CA ARG A 339 0.39 -6.46 -15.38
C ARG A 339 1.47 -7.24 -16.09
N GLU A 340 2.09 -6.69 -17.13
CA GLU A 340 3.20 -7.38 -17.81
C GLU A 340 4.37 -7.66 -16.86
N LEU A 341 4.70 -6.72 -15.97
CA LEU A 341 5.69 -6.88 -14.92
C LEU A 341 5.30 -8.01 -13.96
N SER A 342 4.04 -8.03 -13.50
CA SER A 342 3.48 -9.06 -12.63
C SER A 342 3.54 -10.45 -13.28
N GLU A 343 3.08 -10.59 -14.51
CA GLU A 343 2.98 -11.89 -15.18
C GLU A 343 4.36 -12.46 -15.57
N ASN A 344 5.32 -11.61 -15.94
CA ASN A 344 6.57 -12.05 -16.56
C ASN A 344 7.81 -11.94 -15.67
N VAL A 345 7.78 -11.16 -14.59
CA VAL A 345 8.99 -10.87 -13.80
C VAL A 345 8.76 -11.08 -12.30
N ILE A 346 7.79 -10.36 -11.70
CA ILE A 346 7.64 -10.28 -10.24
C ILE A 346 6.61 -11.26 -9.66
N GLY A 347 5.73 -11.83 -10.48
CA GLY A 347 4.66 -12.72 -10.00
C GLY A 347 5.16 -14.12 -9.66
N ASP A 348 4.38 -14.83 -8.85
CA ASP A 348 4.76 -16.16 -8.34
C ASP A 348 5.13 -17.15 -9.45
N TYR A 349 4.39 -17.16 -10.56
CA TYR A 349 4.71 -18.02 -11.70
C TYR A 349 6.06 -17.65 -12.33
N ALA A 350 6.33 -16.37 -12.55
CA ALA A 350 7.60 -15.90 -13.11
C ALA A 350 8.79 -16.19 -12.16
N ARG A 351 8.57 -16.16 -10.85
CA ARG A 351 9.57 -16.48 -9.83
C ARG A 351 9.96 -17.96 -9.80
N LEU A 352 9.09 -18.86 -10.27
CA LEU A 352 9.38 -20.29 -10.39
C LEU A 352 10.29 -20.61 -11.59
N HIS A 353 10.51 -19.65 -12.48
CA HIS A 353 11.28 -19.82 -13.71
C HIS A 353 12.54 -18.94 -13.71
N PRO A 354 13.56 -19.31 -14.51
CA PRO A 354 14.68 -18.41 -14.79
C PRO A 354 14.19 -17.04 -15.28
N LEU A 355 14.92 -15.98 -14.93
CA LEU A 355 14.54 -14.62 -15.32
C LEU A 355 14.57 -14.50 -16.85
N SER A 356 13.47 -14.03 -17.44
CA SER A 356 13.43 -13.69 -18.85
C SER A 356 14.10 -12.33 -19.09
N GLU A 357 15.36 -12.34 -19.52
CA GLU A 357 16.12 -11.11 -19.84
C GLU A 357 15.37 -10.26 -20.89
N THR A 358 14.75 -10.90 -21.88
CA THR A 358 13.95 -10.21 -22.90
C THR A 358 12.74 -9.49 -22.32
N ALA A 359 12.06 -10.08 -21.33
CA ALA A 359 10.94 -9.43 -20.67
C ALA A 359 11.40 -8.20 -19.89
N VAL A 360 12.53 -8.29 -19.17
CA VAL A 360 13.11 -7.17 -18.44
C VAL A 360 13.53 -6.04 -19.38
N LEU A 361 14.23 -6.35 -20.48
CA LEU A 361 14.62 -5.35 -21.48
C LEU A 361 13.41 -4.67 -22.12
N LYS A 362 12.34 -5.42 -22.42
CA LYS A 362 11.08 -4.86 -22.93
C LYS A 362 10.46 -3.88 -21.91
N LEU A 363 10.45 -4.24 -20.62
CA LEU A 363 9.92 -3.39 -19.56
C LEU A 363 10.75 -2.12 -19.38
N LEU A 364 12.09 -2.23 -19.32
CA LEU A 364 13.00 -1.09 -19.24
C LEU A 364 12.80 -0.12 -20.43
N ALA A 365 12.69 -0.64 -21.65
CA ALA A 365 12.40 0.17 -22.83
C ALA A 365 11.04 0.86 -22.75
N SER A 366 10.02 0.15 -22.24
CA SER A 366 8.66 0.68 -22.09
C SER A 366 8.59 1.81 -21.06
N LEU A 367 9.50 1.88 -20.07
CA LEU A 367 9.53 2.93 -19.05
C LEU A 367 10.03 4.29 -19.55
N SER A 368 10.77 4.35 -20.67
CA SER A 368 11.31 5.60 -21.22
C SER A 368 10.22 6.65 -21.54
N PRO A 369 9.14 6.34 -22.29
CA PRO A 369 8.08 7.30 -22.54
C PRO A 369 7.33 7.74 -21.28
N PHE A 370 7.17 6.86 -20.27
CA PHE A 370 6.59 7.25 -18.98
C PHE A 370 7.45 8.26 -18.24
N ARG A 371 8.78 8.05 -18.23
CA ARG A 371 9.72 9.01 -17.65
C ARG A 371 9.56 10.40 -18.26
N THR A 372 9.56 10.48 -19.60
CA THR A 372 9.39 11.77 -20.29
C THR A 372 8.03 12.39 -19.98
N PHE A 373 6.98 11.59 -19.93
CA PHE A 373 5.64 12.05 -19.55
C PHE A 373 5.63 12.65 -18.13
N VAL A 374 6.19 11.94 -17.15
CA VAL A 374 6.27 12.39 -15.74
C VAL A 374 7.00 13.72 -15.65
N SER A 375 8.19 13.84 -16.26
CA SER A 375 8.96 15.09 -16.27
C SER A 375 8.11 16.25 -16.81
N LEU A 376 7.49 16.09 -17.98
CA LEU A 376 6.69 17.14 -18.61
C LEU A 376 5.50 17.58 -17.73
N ILE A 377 4.85 16.65 -17.03
CA ILE A 377 3.74 16.99 -16.13
C ILE A 377 4.23 17.70 -14.87
N LEU A 378 5.33 17.25 -14.27
CA LEU A 378 5.91 17.91 -13.09
C LEU A 378 6.41 19.31 -13.43
N ASP A 379 7.06 19.49 -14.58
CA ASP A 379 7.54 20.80 -15.06
C ASP A 379 6.38 21.78 -15.26
N ARG A 380 5.23 21.30 -15.78
CA ARG A 380 4.01 22.12 -15.88
C ARG A 380 3.37 22.42 -14.55
N ALA A 381 3.36 21.45 -13.63
CA ALA A 381 2.80 21.63 -12.29
C ALA A 381 3.60 22.68 -11.51
N ASP A 382 4.93 22.67 -11.64
CA ASP A 382 5.81 23.69 -11.03
C ASP A 382 5.65 25.06 -11.69
N ALA A 383 5.66 25.13 -13.03
CA ALA A 383 5.47 26.40 -13.74
C ALA A 383 4.13 27.06 -13.37
N ALA A 384 3.06 26.27 -13.23
CA ALA A 384 1.77 26.75 -12.78
C ALA A 384 1.80 27.27 -11.32
N GLY A 385 2.65 26.71 -10.47
CA GLY A 385 2.81 27.14 -9.08
C GLY A 385 3.57 28.46 -8.91
N SER A 386 4.47 28.79 -9.85
CA SER A 386 5.33 29.99 -9.78
C SER A 386 4.67 31.29 -10.24
N GLU A 387 3.53 31.24 -10.95
CA GLU A 387 2.88 32.43 -11.53
C GLU A 387 1.85 33.13 -10.61
N GLY A 388 1.76 32.76 -9.32
CA GLY A 388 0.85 33.40 -8.36
C GLY A 388 1.50 34.53 -7.53
N PRO A 389 0.95 35.76 -7.51
CA PRO A 389 1.42 36.81 -6.60
C PRO A 389 1.08 36.45 -5.14
N ASN A 390 2.01 36.73 -4.23
CA ASN A 390 1.94 36.56 -2.77
C ASN A 390 0.86 37.42 -2.06
N ASP A 391 -0.26 37.74 -2.71
CA ASP A 391 -1.32 38.57 -2.13
C ASP A 391 -2.69 37.88 -2.23
N PRO A 392 -3.20 37.26 -1.14
CA PRO A 392 -4.53 36.70 -1.10
C PRO A 392 -5.54 37.84 -0.93
N GLY A 393 -5.85 38.53 -2.03
CA GLY A 393 -7.01 39.41 -2.10
C GLY A 393 -8.30 38.61 -1.84
N PRO A 394 -9.18 39.01 -0.90
CA PRO A 394 -10.18 38.11 -0.31
C PRO A 394 -11.41 37.73 -1.18
N TYR A 395 -11.45 38.02 -2.48
CA TYR A 395 -12.72 37.94 -3.22
C TYR A 395 -12.74 37.36 -4.65
N LEU A 396 -11.66 36.79 -5.19
CA LEU A 396 -11.73 36.16 -6.52
C LEU A 396 -10.89 34.88 -6.62
N VAL A 397 -11.44 33.76 -6.16
CA VAL A 397 -11.01 32.43 -6.60
C VAL A 397 -12.26 31.61 -6.90
N PRO A 398 -12.50 31.20 -8.16
CA PRO A 398 -13.11 29.87 -8.30
C PRO A 398 -12.55 28.96 -9.41
N LEU A 399 -12.06 29.43 -10.56
CA LEU A 399 -11.71 28.51 -11.68
C LEU A 399 -10.23 28.11 -11.78
N ASN A 400 -9.29 29.04 -11.56
CA ASN A 400 -7.87 28.73 -11.77
C ASN A 400 -7.33 27.76 -10.72
N THR A 401 -7.72 27.91 -9.45
CA THR A 401 -7.20 27.05 -8.36
C THR A 401 -7.57 25.58 -8.53
N GLU A 402 -8.72 25.26 -9.12
CA GLU A 402 -9.09 23.87 -9.42
C GLU A 402 -8.18 23.25 -10.48
N VAL A 403 -7.86 23.99 -11.55
CA VAL A 403 -6.98 23.52 -12.62
C VAL A 403 -5.54 23.30 -12.11
N HIS A 404 -5.05 24.18 -11.24
CA HIS A 404 -3.73 24.06 -10.62
C HIS A 404 -3.66 22.86 -9.67
N ASN A 405 -4.69 22.69 -8.83
CA ASN A 405 -4.79 21.53 -7.94
C ASN A 405 -4.92 20.23 -8.73
N LEU A 406 -5.62 20.24 -9.86
CA LEU A 406 -5.72 19.10 -10.75
C LEU A 406 -4.35 18.76 -11.36
N ALA A 407 -3.60 19.73 -11.87
CA ALA A 407 -2.27 19.53 -12.42
C ALA A 407 -1.30 18.95 -11.38
N ARG A 408 -1.33 19.48 -10.15
CA ARG A 408 -0.58 18.96 -8.99
C ARG A 408 -0.97 17.51 -8.66
N SER A 409 -2.27 17.23 -8.58
CA SER A 409 -2.79 15.89 -8.33
C SER A 409 -2.37 14.90 -9.43
N CYS A 410 -2.40 15.33 -10.69
CA CYS A 410 -1.90 14.57 -11.82
C CYS A 410 -0.40 14.30 -11.68
N GLY A 411 0.39 15.31 -11.32
CA GLY A 411 1.83 15.19 -11.05
C GLY A 411 2.14 14.12 -10.01
N TYR A 412 1.42 14.11 -8.89
CA TYR A 412 1.52 13.04 -7.90
C TYR A 412 1.13 11.67 -8.48
N GLY A 413 -0.02 11.59 -9.16
CA GLY A 413 -0.51 10.33 -9.74
C GLY A 413 0.47 9.71 -10.74
N VAL A 414 1.07 10.52 -11.63
CA VAL A 414 2.05 10.00 -12.61
C VAL A 414 3.38 9.65 -11.96
N ALA A 415 3.86 10.44 -11.00
CA ALA A 415 5.09 10.09 -10.29
C ALA A 415 4.90 8.77 -9.53
N SER A 416 3.79 8.65 -8.79
CA SER A 416 3.40 7.43 -8.08
C SER A 416 3.30 6.20 -8.98
N GLY A 417 2.59 6.31 -10.12
CA GLY A 417 2.45 5.21 -11.07
C GLY A 417 3.80 4.74 -11.61
N PHE A 418 4.66 5.67 -12.01
CA PHE A 418 6.00 5.37 -12.52
C PHE A 418 6.89 4.72 -11.45
N SER A 419 6.97 5.31 -10.26
CA SER A 419 7.78 4.81 -9.16
C SER A 419 7.36 3.40 -8.72
N SER A 420 6.06 3.08 -8.76
CA SER A 420 5.58 1.75 -8.40
C SER A 420 6.13 0.64 -9.32
N VAL A 421 6.18 0.87 -10.63
CA VAL A 421 6.73 -0.09 -11.60
C VAL A 421 8.25 -0.16 -11.50
N ALA A 422 8.91 1.00 -11.42
CA ALA A 422 10.36 1.09 -11.35
C ALA A 422 10.92 0.38 -10.10
N LEU A 423 10.34 0.66 -8.93
CA LEU A 423 10.75 0.04 -7.66
C LEU A 423 10.44 -1.44 -7.62
N ALA A 424 9.27 -1.87 -8.12
CA ALA A 424 8.93 -3.29 -8.15
C ALA A 424 9.88 -4.09 -9.04
N LEU A 425 10.29 -3.53 -10.19
CA LEU A 425 11.30 -4.14 -11.05
C LEU A 425 12.66 -4.21 -10.36
N TYR A 426 13.13 -3.10 -9.78
CA TYR A 426 14.39 -3.05 -9.04
C TYR A 426 14.41 -4.08 -7.90
N ASN A 427 13.38 -4.09 -7.05
CA ASN A 427 13.29 -4.98 -5.89
C ASN A 427 13.32 -6.46 -6.30
N GLU A 428 12.67 -6.84 -7.39
CA GLU A 428 12.71 -8.22 -7.87
C GLU A 428 14.09 -8.60 -8.44
N LEU A 429 14.77 -7.70 -9.17
CA LEU A 429 16.13 -7.96 -9.66
C LEU A 429 17.12 -8.06 -8.50
N ASN A 430 17.02 -7.17 -7.51
CA ASN A 430 17.83 -7.22 -6.29
C ASN A 430 17.58 -8.52 -5.52
N ARG A 431 16.31 -8.91 -5.35
CA ARG A 431 15.93 -10.19 -4.74
C ARG A 431 16.58 -11.37 -5.45
N ARG A 432 16.57 -11.41 -6.79
CA ARG A 432 17.21 -12.48 -7.58
C ARG A 432 18.74 -12.45 -7.48
N MET A 433 19.35 -11.28 -7.30
CA MET A 433 20.80 -11.17 -7.05
C MET A 433 21.18 -11.71 -5.67
N CYS A 434 20.35 -11.49 -4.65
CA CYS A 434 20.57 -11.99 -3.29
C CYS A 434 20.18 -13.47 -3.09
N GLN A 435 19.54 -14.12 -4.06
CA GLN A 435 19.23 -15.54 -3.96
C GLN A 435 20.52 -16.37 -4.06
N ASP A 436 20.94 -16.97 -2.95
CA ASP A 436 22.09 -17.86 -2.88
C ASP A 436 21.99 -18.98 -3.92
N ILE A 437 22.96 -19.02 -4.84
CA ILE A 437 23.12 -20.17 -5.74
C ILE A 437 23.95 -21.23 -5.01
N PRO A 438 23.49 -22.49 -4.92
CA PRO A 438 24.26 -23.56 -4.31
C PRO A 438 25.65 -23.68 -4.94
N ALA A 439 26.69 -23.73 -4.09
CA ALA A 439 28.12 -23.69 -4.43
C ALA A 439 28.63 -24.76 -5.42
N CYS A 440 27.76 -25.67 -5.88
CA CYS A 440 28.09 -26.79 -6.77
C CYS A 440 28.10 -26.42 -8.27
N VAL A 441 27.73 -25.19 -8.67
CA VAL A 441 27.63 -24.79 -10.09
C VAL A 441 28.45 -23.53 -10.38
N LEU A 442 29.76 -23.62 -10.27
CA LEU A 442 30.69 -22.62 -10.83
C LEU A 442 30.94 -22.92 -12.32
N ASP A 443 29.88 -22.82 -13.13
CA ASP A 443 29.96 -22.89 -14.58
C ASP A 443 30.17 -21.48 -15.18
N THR A 444 30.99 -21.35 -16.21
CA THR A 444 31.14 -20.14 -17.03
C THR A 444 29.80 -19.55 -17.49
N ALA A 445 28.80 -20.39 -17.79
CA ALA A 445 27.46 -19.94 -18.15
C ALA A 445 26.74 -19.19 -17.01
N TRP A 446 26.99 -19.59 -15.77
CA TRP A 446 26.43 -18.94 -14.58
C TRP A 446 27.05 -17.55 -14.37
N ILE A 447 28.37 -17.43 -14.50
CA ILE A 447 29.08 -16.14 -14.39
C ILE A 447 28.56 -15.14 -15.43
N GLN A 448 28.34 -15.59 -16.67
CA GLN A 448 27.78 -14.74 -17.72
C GLN A 448 26.36 -14.29 -17.39
N THR A 449 25.53 -15.21 -16.90
CA THR A 449 24.14 -14.90 -16.49
C THR A 449 24.13 -13.88 -15.35
N GLN A 450 24.99 -14.03 -14.35
CA GLN A 450 25.10 -13.10 -13.23
C GLN A 450 25.61 -11.72 -13.67
N THR A 451 26.53 -11.68 -14.64
CA THR A 451 27.03 -10.41 -15.20
C THR A 451 25.91 -9.66 -15.94
N ARG A 452 25.08 -10.37 -16.71
CA ARG A 452 23.91 -9.78 -17.39
C ARG A 452 22.85 -9.33 -16.39
N LEU A 453 22.57 -10.15 -15.37
CA LEU A 453 21.63 -9.78 -14.30
C LEU A 453 22.09 -8.51 -13.58
N ARG A 454 23.39 -8.38 -13.28
CA ARG A 454 23.95 -7.17 -12.68
C ARG A 454 23.75 -5.95 -13.58
N LEU A 455 24.00 -6.07 -14.89
CA LEU A 455 23.75 -4.97 -15.83
C LEU A 455 22.27 -4.54 -15.84
N LEU A 456 21.35 -5.49 -15.87
CA LEU A 456 19.90 -5.22 -15.83
C LEU A 456 19.49 -4.60 -14.48
N HIS A 457 20.07 -5.08 -13.40
CA HIS A 457 19.87 -4.53 -12.06
C HIS A 457 20.34 -3.08 -11.97
N ASP A 458 21.54 -2.77 -12.46
CA ASP A 458 22.09 -1.42 -12.41
C ASP A 458 21.24 -0.44 -13.22
N GLN A 459 20.75 -0.87 -14.40
CA GLN A 459 19.80 -0.08 -15.19
C GLN A 459 18.46 0.15 -14.46
N ALA A 460 17.91 -0.89 -13.81
CA ALA A 460 16.68 -0.76 -13.05
C ALA A 460 16.87 0.13 -11.80
N ARG A 461 18.04 0.05 -11.16
CA ARG A 461 18.44 0.88 -10.02
C ARG A 461 18.49 2.35 -10.41
N ASP A 462 19.09 2.69 -11.55
CA ASP A 462 19.15 4.08 -12.02
C ASP A 462 17.74 4.65 -12.28
N ILE A 463 16.86 3.86 -12.90
CA ILE A 463 15.45 4.24 -13.11
C ILE A 463 14.70 4.38 -11.78
N ALA A 464 14.94 3.48 -10.82
CA ALA A 464 14.33 3.53 -9.50
C ALA A 464 14.77 4.78 -8.72
N LEU A 465 16.05 5.13 -8.76
CA LEU A 465 16.59 6.37 -8.18
C LEU A 465 15.99 7.63 -8.81
N GLU A 466 15.86 7.64 -10.14
CA GLU A 466 15.17 8.73 -10.85
C GLU A 466 13.69 8.82 -10.44
N SER A 467 13.01 7.68 -10.28
CA SER A 467 11.63 7.62 -9.82
C SER A 467 11.44 8.15 -8.39
N ILE A 468 12.44 7.97 -7.51
CA ILE A 468 12.44 8.56 -6.16
C ILE A 468 12.41 10.08 -6.28
N ARG A 469 13.27 10.67 -7.12
CA ARG A 469 13.31 12.13 -7.32
C ARG A 469 11.99 12.68 -7.85
N PHE A 470 11.36 11.98 -8.81
CA PHE A 470 10.04 12.38 -9.29
C PHE A 470 8.97 12.31 -8.21
N LEU A 471 8.95 11.22 -7.42
CA LEU A 471 7.98 11.08 -6.34
C LEU A 471 8.17 12.16 -5.28
N THR A 472 9.40 12.44 -4.84
CA THR A 472 9.66 13.46 -3.82
C THR A 472 9.39 14.87 -4.30
N ARG A 473 9.61 15.16 -5.59
CA ARG A 473 9.15 16.41 -6.21
C ARG A 473 7.62 16.52 -6.21
N ALA A 474 6.92 15.40 -6.35
CA ALA A 474 5.46 15.37 -6.46
C ALA A 474 4.71 15.20 -5.12
N ILE A 475 5.36 14.71 -4.06
CA ILE A 475 4.79 14.58 -2.71
C ILE A 475 4.10 15.88 -2.24
N PRO A 476 4.72 17.07 -2.41
CA PRO A 476 4.10 18.33 -2.01
C PRO A 476 2.77 18.63 -2.72
N TYR A 477 2.53 18.00 -3.87
CA TYR A 477 1.34 18.20 -4.68
C TYR A 477 0.14 17.40 -4.20
N PHE A 478 0.31 16.49 -3.24
CA PHE A 478 -0.76 15.65 -2.78
C PHE A 478 -1.91 16.50 -2.19
N PRO A 479 -3.10 16.48 -2.81
CA PRO A 479 -4.13 17.50 -2.59
C PRO A 479 -4.90 17.33 -1.28
N LYS A 480 -4.92 16.13 -0.67
CA LYS A 480 -5.74 15.81 0.51
C LYS A 480 -5.07 14.76 1.39
N GLY A 481 -4.98 15.01 2.70
CA GLY A 481 -4.66 13.99 3.70
C GLY A 481 -3.30 13.29 3.53
N ARG A 482 -2.18 14.03 3.65
CA ARG A 482 -0.82 13.44 3.60
C ARG A 482 -0.57 12.33 4.62
N CYS A 483 -1.44 12.19 5.60
CA CYS A 483 -1.40 11.12 6.57
C CYS A 483 -2.11 9.84 6.12
N THR A 484 -2.55 9.67 4.86
CA THR A 484 -3.25 8.42 4.49
C THR A 484 -2.29 7.22 4.36
N PRO A 485 -2.60 6.06 4.98
CA PRO A 485 -1.73 4.88 4.92
C PRO A 485 -1.69 4.18 3.56
N VAL A 486 -2.44 4.68 2.58
CA VAL A 486 -2.53 4.10 1.23
C VAL A 486 -1.21 4.24 0.48
N GLN A 487 -0.50 5.34 0.73
CA GLN A 487 0.78 5.65 0.10
C GLN A 487 1.96 4.94 0.77
N TRP A 488 1.72 4.37 1.96
CA TRP A 488 2.75 3.79 2.83
C TRP A 488 3.69 2.81 2.12
N PRO A 489 3.20 1.77 1.40
CA PRO A 489 4.11 0.78 0.82
C PRO A 489 5.10 1.38 -0.18
N MET A 490 4.66 2.39 -0.93
CA MET A 490 5.49 3.06 -1.93
C MET A 490 6.52 3.98 -1.27
N ILE A 491 6.09 4.83 -0.33
CA ILE A 491 6.98 5.73 0.40
C ILE A 491 8.00 4.92 1.19
N TYR A 492 7.57 3.82 1.80
CA TYR A 492 8.44 2.87 2.51
C TYR A 492 9.47 2.22 1.56
N ALA A 493 9.06 1.74 0.39
CA ALA A 493 9.98 1.17 -0.60
C ALA A 493 11.00 2.21 -1.13
N CYS A 494 10.55 3.44 -1.40
CA CYS A 494 11.43 4.57 -1.73
C CYS A 494 12.43 4.86 -0.60
N ALA A 495 11.95 4.87 0.65
CA ALA A 495 12.77 5.11 1.82
C ALA A 495 13.87 4.07 1.99
N GLN A 496 13.56 2.79 1.77
CA GLN A 496 14.53 1.70 1.86
C GLN A 496 15.68 1.91 0.86
N LEU A 497 15.36 2.06 -0.43
CA LEU A 497 16.35 2.29 -1.46
C LEU A 497 17.12 3.61 -1.22
N CYS A 498 16.44 4.69 -0.87
CA CYS A 498 17.08 5.97 -0.59
C CYS A 498 18.08 5.86 0.57
N ALA A 499 17.73 5.17 1.65
CA ALA A 499 18.62 4.98 2.80
C ALA A 499 19.85 4.12 2.48
N GLU A 500 19.71 3.08 1.65
CA GLU A 500 20.84 2.26 1.17
C GLU A 500 21.82 3.12 0.37
N GLU A 501 21.29 4.01 -0.47
CA GLU A 501 22.07 4.79 -1.43
C GLU A 501 22.79 5.98 -0.81
N VAL A 502 22.15 6.65 0.15
CA VAL A 502 22.80 7.75 0.87
C VAL A 502 23.77 7.21 1.94
N GLY A 503 23.48 6.06 2.54
CA GLY A 503 24.37 5.44 3.54
C GLY A 503 25.64 4.81 2.95
N GLY A 504 25.59 4.35 1.69
CA GLY A 504 26.73 3.71 1.01
C GLY A 504 27.74 4.68 0.37
N ASN A 505 27.35 5.94 0.13
CA ASN A 505 28.15 6.90 -0.65
C ASN A 505 28.53 8.13 0.18
N SER A 506 29.83 8.36 0.39
CA SER A 506 30.32 9.55 1.10
C SER A 506 30.04 10.87 0.37
N GLU A 507 29.88 10.81 -0.95
CA GLU A 507 29.46 11.91 -1.83
C GLU A 507 28.06 11.65 -2.38
N ALA A 508 27.09 11.44 -1.48
CA ALA A 508 25.70 11.27 -1.90
C ALA A 508 25.25 12.47 -2.75
N ASP A 509 24.61 12.17 -3.87
CA ASP A 509 24.00 13.16 -4.77
C ASP A 509 23.07 14.10 -3.99
N ALA A 510 23.23 15.41 -4.18
CA ALA A 510 22.44 16.42 -3.49
C ALA A 510 20.93 16.26 -3.75
N GLY A 511 20.55 15.82 -4.95
CA GLY A 511 19.16 15.53 -5.30
C GLY A 511 18.59 14.38 -4.47
N LEU A 512 19.36 13.33 -4.25
CA LEU A 512 18.95 12.18 -3.44
C LEU A 512 18.87 12.52 -1.95
N LEU A 513 19.77 13.36 -1.44
CA LEU A 513 19.68 13.87 -0.07
C LEU A 513 18.42 14.71 0.15
N ALA A 514 18.08 15.59 -0.81
CA ALA A 514 16.83 16.35 -0.75
C ALA A 514 15.61 15.41 -0.77
N ALA A 515 15.66 14.37 -1.60
CA ALA A 515 14.64 13.32 -1.60
C ALA A 515 14.55 12.59 -0.24
N ALA A 516 15.69 12.26 0.39
CA ALA A 516 15.73 11.66 1.72
C ALA A 516 15.06 12.54 2.77
N ARG A 517 15.29 13.86 2.76
CA ARG A 517 14.61 14.83 3.65
C ARG A 517 13.09 14.76 3.47
N THR A 518 12.60 14.83 2.23
CA THR A 518 11.17 14.78 1.93
C THR A 518 10.55 13.45 2.37
N ILE A 519 11.20 12.32 2.06
CA ILE A 519 10.73 10.99 2.47
C ILE A 519 10.68 10.85 3.99
N THR A 520 11.71 11.33 4.69
CA THR A 520 11.77 11.28 6.16
C THR A 520 10.62 12.06 6.79
N HIS A 521 10.35 13.27 6.28
CA HIS A 521 9.20 14.06 6.72
C HIS A 521 7.87 13.33 6.48
N ASP A 522 7.69 12.76 5.29
CA ASP A 522 6.46 12.03 4.94
C ASP A 522 6.28 10.74 5.76
N LEU A 523 7.36 10.01 6.07
CA LEU A 523 7.31 8.87 6.98
C LEU A 523 6.83 9.29 8.37
N LYS A 524 7.30 10.44 8.90
CA LYS A 524 6.81 11.01 10.16
C LYS A 524 5.33 11.37 10.08
N LEU A 525 4.90 12.00 8.97
CA LEU A 525 3.48 12.31 8.74
C LEU A 525 2.60 11.06 8.69
N LEU A 526 3.08 9.97 8.09
CA LEU A 526 2.39 8.68 8.06
C LEU A 526 2.34 8.02 9.44
N GLY A 527 3.33 8.30 10.29
CA GLY A 527 3.32 7.92 11.70
C GLY A 527 2.11 8.41 12.47
N TYR A 528 1.43 9.47 12.01
CA TYR A 528 0.14 9.88 12.57
C TYR A 528 -0.91 8.78 12.48
N SER A 529 -0.94 8.06 11.35
CA SER A 529 -2.01 7.10 11.01
C SER A 529 -1.61 5.65 11.21
N LEU A 530 -0.31 5.37 11.22
CA LEU A 530 0.26 4.04 11.31
C LEU A 530 1.14 3.92 12.55
N ASP A 531 1.05 2.78 13.21
CA ASP A 531 2.01 2.42 14.25
C ASP A 531 3.31 1.95 13.61
N LEU A 532 4.23 2.90 13.41
CA LEU A 532 5.56 2.62 12.90
C LEU A 532 6.38 1.72 13.84
N PHE A 533 6.12 1.76 15.16
CA PHE A 533 6.86 0.97 16.14
C PHE A 533 6.45 -0.50 16.12
N SER A 534 5.21 -0.82 15.73
CA SER A 534 4.79 -2.19 15.44
C SER A 534 5.54 -2.82 14.27
N THR A 535 6.23 -2.02 13.45
CA THR A 535 7.08 -2.49 12.35
C THR A 535 8.54 -2.12 12.64
N PRO A 536 9.33 -2.99 13.32
CA PRO A 536 10.71 -2.66 13.71
C PRO A 536 11.60 -2.19 12.55
N GLN A 537 11.36 -2.73 11.35
CA GLN A 537 12.07 -2.33 10.14
C GLN A 537 11.73 -0.89 9.69
N ALA A 538 10.54 -0.39 9.99
CA ALA A 538 10.13 0.97 9.69
C ALA A 538 10.68 1.98 10.68
N ALA A 539 10.65 1.67 11.98
CA ALA A 539 11.31 2.48 12.99
C ALA A 539 12.83 2.61 12.71
N ALA A 540 13.51 1.48 12.48
CA ALA A 540 14.95 1.48 12.18
C ALA A 540 15.28 2.23 10.87
N LEU A 541 14.40 2.14 9.86
CA LEU A 541 14.57 2.88 8.62
C LEU A 541 14.44 4.39 8.82
N LEU A 542 13.45 4.82 9.60
CA LEU A 542 13.24 6.22 9.93
C LEU A 542 14.44 6.78 10.70
N GLU A 543 14.89 6.09 11.75
CA GLU A 543 16.07 6.47 12.53
C GLU A 543 17.32 6.60 11.65
N ARG A 544 17.53 5.64 10.74
CA ARG A 544 18.66 5.66 9.81
C ARG A 544 18.62 6.85 8.86
N LEU A 545 17.44 7.18 8.32
CA LEU A 545 17.26 8.34 7.44
C LEU A 545 17.43 9.66 8.20
N ASP A 546 16.85 9.78 9.39
CA ASP A 546 17.01 10.96 10.25
C ASP A 546 18.47 11.19 10.63
N ALA A 547 19.22 10.14 10.97
CA ALA A 547 20.66 10.24 11.26
C ALA A 547 21.44 10.78 10.06
N VAL A 548 21.21 10.21 8.87
CA VAL A 548 21.88 10.62 7.63
C VAL A 548 21.55 12.07 7.26
N VAL A 549 20.26 12.44 7.33
CA VAL A 549 19.82 13.80 7.04
C VAL A 549 20.38 14.79 8.06
N GLY A 550 20.38 14.43 9.35
CA GLY A 550 20.85 15.27 10.44
C GLY A 550 22.36 15.49 10.45
N GLU A 551 23.16 14.45 10.17
CA GLU A 551 24.61 14.60 10.00
C GLU A 551 24.95 15.57 8.87
N ARG A 552 24.24 15.46 7.75
CA ARG A 552 24.50 16.30 6.59
C ARG A 552 24.04 17.74 6.80
N ALA A 553 22.88 17.95 7.43
CA ALA A 553 22.43 19.28 7.82
C ALA A 553 23.42 19.97 8.77
N LEU A 554 24.03 19.22 9.70
CA LEU A 554 25.06 19.74 10.60
C LEU A 554 26.31 20.19 9.82
N ARG A 555 26.81 19.37 8.89
CA ARG A 555 27.98 19.74 8.06
C ARG A 555 27.70 20.98 7.21
N GLU A 556 26.53 21.07 6.59
CA GLU A 556 26.13 22.26 5.81
C GLU A 556 26.05 23.52 6.68
N TYR A 557 25.59 23.39 7.93
CA TYR A 557 25.57 24.48 8.90
C TYR A 557 26.97 24.89 9.35
N GLU A 558 27.86 23.93 9.61
CA GLU A 558 29.28 24.20 9.94
C GLU A 558 30.01 24.88 8.78
N GLU A 559 29.83 24.38 7.55
CA GLU A 559 30.36 25.01 6.33
C GLU A 559 29.85 26.45 6.18
N MET A 560 28.56 26.68 6.41
CA MET A 560 27.98 28.02 6.39
C MET A 560 28.61 28.93 7.46
N LEU A 561 28.74 28.46 8.71
CA LEU A 561 29.37 29.24 9.78
C LEU A 561 30.81 29.62 9.41
N THR A 562 31.58 28.69 8.83
CA THR A 562 32.93 29.01 8.36
C THR A 562 32.92 30.08 7.27
N LEU A 563 32.00 30.03 6.31
CA LEU A 563 31.90 31.06 5.26
C LEU A 563 31.52 32.44 5.82
N VAL A 564 30.64 32.49 6.82
CA VAL A 564 30.25 33.73 7.51
C VAL A 564 31.42 34.30 8.30
N GLU A 565 32.16 33.47 9.04
CA GLU A 565 33.36 33.88 9.80
C GLU A 565 34.46 34.45 8.90
N HIS A 566 34.58 33.95 7.67
CA HIS A 566 35.55 34.45 6.68
C HIS A 566 35.04 35.68 5.91
N GLY A 567 33.85 36.20 6.22
CA GLY A 567 33.25 37.34 5.53
C GLY A 567 32.91 37.05 4.07
N GLN A 568 32.71 35.78 3.72
CA GLN A 568 32.51 35.31 2.34
C GLN A 568 31.04 35.04 2.00
N ALA A 569 30.13 35.03 2.97
CA ALA A 569 28.72 34.77 2.75
C ALA A 569 27.82 35.73 3.55
N ASP A 570 26.86 36.34 2.85
CA ASP A 570 25.67 36.92 3.48
C ASP A 570 24.73 35.79 3.92
N VAL A 571 24.25 35.85 5.16
CA VAL A 571 23.46 34.80 5.85
C VAL A 571 22.11 34.50 5.16
N GLU A 572 21.68 35.31 4.19
CA GLU A 572 20.36 35.19 3.52
C GLU A 572 20.25 34.11 2.43
N THR A 573 21.24 33.22 2.26
CA THR A 573 21.14 32.17 1.23
C THR A 573 20.11 31.08 1.61
N SER A 574 19.14 30.82 0.71
CA SER A 574 17.99 29.91 0.90
C SER A 574 18.34 28.49 1.37
N SER A 575 19.48 27.95 0.92
CA SER A 575 19.99 26.62 1.31
C SER A 575 20.32 26.53 2.81
N ALA A 576 20.94 27.58 3.35
CA ALA A 576 21.36 27.67 4.75
C ALA A 576 20.17 27.75 5.70
N SER A 577 19.13 28.49 5.31
CA SER A 577 17.89 28.63 6.07
C SER A 577 17.18 27.27 6.27
N ALA A 578 17.13 26.44 5.23
CA ALA A 578 16.48 25.13 5.31
C ALA A 578 17.21 24.15 6.25
N SER A 579 18.55 24.13 6.22
CA SER A 579 19.35 23.26 7.09
C SER A 579 19.34 23.75 8.54
N TYR A 580 19.33 25.07 8.77
CA TYR A 580 19.14 25.66 10.08
C TYR A 580 17.76 25.32 10.67
N GLN A 581 16.69 25.50 9.89
CA GLN A 581 15.33 25.18 10.32
C GLN A 581 15.17 23.70 10.67
N TYR A 582 15.76 22.78 9.88
CA TYR A 582 15.76 21.35 10.20
C TYR A 582 16.45 21.05 11.55
N ILE A 583 17.59 21.69 11.83
CA ILE A 583 18.33 21.51 13.09
C ILE A 583 17.51 22.03 14.28
N VAL A 584 16.92 23.22 14.16
CA VAL A 584 16.09 23.83 15.21
C VAL A 584 14.85 22.98 15.49
N GLU A 585 14.16 22.49 14.45
CA GLU A 585 12.93 21.71 14.59
C GLU A 585 13.17 20.29 15.13
N ASN A 586 14.35 19.67 14.91
CA ASN A 586 14.58 18.27 15.25
C ASN A 586 15.54 18.01 16.42
N LYS A 587 16.34 18.99 16.88
CA LYS A 587 17.36 18.75 17.93
C LYS A 587 17.10 19.46 19.26
N ASP A 588 15.96 20.13 19.45
CA ASP A 588 15.66 20.92 20.67
C ASP A 588 16.84 21.83 21.09
N ILE A 589 17.57 22.38 20.11
CA ILE A 589 18.67 23.28 20.40
C ILE A 589 18.07 24.63 20.74
N CYS A 590 18.00 24.95 22.04
CA CYS A 590 17.77 26.31 22.51
C CYS A 590 18.93 27.19 22.03
N VAL A 591 18.73 27.87 20.90
CA VAL A 591 19.63 28.93 20.46
C VAL A 591 19.38 30.13 21.37
N CYS A 592 20.22 30.31 22.37
CA CYS A 592 20.33 31.58 23.06
C CYS A 592 20.86 32.59 22.04
N THR A 593 19.95 33.37 21.43
CA THR A 593 20.36 34.60 20.77
C THR A 593 20.79 35.55 21.88
N ASP A 594 22.09 35.71 22.09
CA ASP A 594 22.63 36.78 22.92
C ASP A 594 22.23 38.11 22.26
N GLY A 595 21.11 38.67 22.73
CA GLY A 595 20.63 39.99 22.34
C GLY A 595 21.47 41.07 23.02
N GLY A 596 22.22 41.80 22.21
CA GLY A 596 22.64 43.18 22.50
C GLY A 596 21.57 44.18 22.10
#